data_AF-V9HG24-F1
#
_entry.id   AF-V9HG24-F1
#
_cell.length_a   1.000
_cell.length_b   1.000
_cell.length_c   1.000
_cell.angle_alpha   90.00
_cell.angle_beta   90.00
_cell.angle_gamma   90.00
#
_symmetry.space_group_name_H-M   'P 1'
#
loop_
_entity.id
_entity.type
_entity.pdbx_description
1 polymer ?
#
loop_
_entity_poly.entity_id
_entity_poly.type
_entity_poly.pdbx_seq_one_letter_code
_entity_poly.pdbx_strand_id
1 'polypeptide(L)'
;MLNLKTGKAFRRLNGDKSTVPDPNFIPKVEGEVLLKRKEDGPTEPINFSVDGIAISPDGKILYYCPLSSRNLYSIETEHLRDRSIPDEVLSSYVKNLGEKGASDGLMSDVKGTVYAGDYENNSIRTILLDGTMKTIAHDPRILWPDTLSIGPDKYLYFIANQLNRQADYHYGKDLREKPYSLFRIKIDELPAPTK
;
A
#
# COMPACT_ATOMS: atom_id res chain seq x y z
N MET A 1 -16.11 -0.29 7.16
CA MET A 1 -17.07 0.78 6.80
C MET A 1 -17.61 1.44 8.06
N LEU A 2 -17.61 2.77 8.12
CA LEU A 2 -18.16 3.56 9.24
C LEU A 2 -19.25 4.49 8.70
N ASN A 3 -20.42 4.46 9.33
CA ASN A 3 -21.46 5.45 9.08
C ASN A 3 -21.28 6.61 10.05
N LEU A 4 -20.79 7.75 9.54
CA LEU A 4 -20.46 8.93 10.36
C LEU A 4 -21.67 9.54 11.08
N LYS A 5 -22.89 9.40 10.53
CA LYS A 5 -24.12 9.93 11.16
C LYS A 5 -24.56 9.10 12.36
N THR A 6 -24.37 7.79 12.30
CA THR A 6 -24.89 6.85 13.32
C THR A 6 -23.80 6.28 14.23
N GLY A 7 -22.52 6.48 13.90
CA GLY A 7 -21.39 5.86 14.59
C GLY A 7 -21.26 4.35 14.37
N LYS A 8 -22.17 3.71 13.63
CA LYS A 8 -22.15 2.26 13.40
C LYS A 8 -21.05 1.90 12.41
N ALA A 9 -20.26 0.89 12.75
CA ALA A 9 -19.23 0.33 11.90
C ALA A 9 -19.51 -1.15 11.60
N PHE A 10 -19.07 -1.60 10.43
CA PHE A 10 -19.04 -3.02 10.06
C PHE A 10 -17.80 -3.30 9.20
N ARG A 11 -17.33 -4.55 9.25
CA ARG A 11 -16.19 -5.04 8.48
C ARG A 11 -16.69 -5.80 7.25
N ARG A 12 -15.91 -5.76 6.16
CA ARG A 12 -16.10 -6.53 4.92
C ARG A 12 -14.75 -7.09 4.50
N LEU A 13 -14.73 -8.16 3.69
CA LEU A 13 -13.51 -8.84 3.23
C LEU A 13 -12.59 -9.32 4.38
N ASN A 14 -13.18 -9.67 5.53
CA ASN A 14 -12.41 -10.11 6.69
C ASN A 14 -11.79 -11.50 6.43
N GLY A 15 -10.45 -11.56 6.38
CA GLY A 15 -9.74 -12.81 6.08
C GLY A 15 -9.84 -13.25 4.62
N ASP A 16 -10.33 -12.38 3.73
CA ASP A 16 -10.32 -12.63 2.29
C ASP A 16 -8.86 -12.74 1.79
N LYS A 17 -8.63 -13.59 0.78
CA LYS A 17 -7.29 -13.78 0.19
C LYS A 17 -6.63 -12.48 -0.28
N SER A 18 -7.42 -11.46 -0.63
CA SER A 18 -6.94 -10.14 -1.06
C SER A 18 -6.57 -9.20 0.09
N THR A 19 -6.89 -9.55 1.34
CA THR A 19 -6.63 -8.73 2.54
C THR A 19 -5.64 -9.36 3.53
N VAL A 20 -5.17 -10.58 3.25
CA VAL A 20 -4.19 -11.31 4.06
C VAL A 20 -2.83 -11.38 3.34
N PRO A 21 -1.73 -11.67 4.05
CA PRO A 21 -0.43 -11.91 3.42
C PRO A 21 -0.51 -12.99 2.34
N ASP A 22 0.21 -12.79 1.24
CA ASP A 22 0.42 -13.84 0.26
C ASP A 22 1.35 -14.91 0.86
N PRO A 23 0.93 -16.19 0.95
CA PRO A 23 1.70 -17.24 1.61
C PRO A 23 3.05 -17.52 0.94
N ASN A 24 3.24 -17.12 -0.31
CA ASN A 24 4.48 -17.30 -1.06
C ASN A 24 5.36 -16.05 -1.07
N PHE A 25 4.94 -14.98 -0.39
CA PHE A 25 5.66 -13.72 -0.40
C PHE A 25 6.91 -13.77 0.48
N ILE A 26 8.07 -13.62 -0.16
CA ILE A 26 9.36 -13.45 0.51
C ILE A 26 9.89 -12.07 0.11
N PRO A 27 9.82 -11.07 1.01
CA PRO A 27 10.26 -9.71 0.73
C PRO A 27 11.78 -9.62 0.72
N LYS A 28 12.32 -8.87 -0.24
CA LYS A 28 13.73 -8.50 -0.30
C LYS A 28 13.89 -6.99 -0.24
N VAL A 29 14.60 -6.48 0.75
CA VAL A 29 14.80 -5.04 0.95
C VAL A 29 16.29 -4.78 1.14
N GLU A 30 16.83 -3.81 0.41
CA GLU A 30 18.27 -3.53 0.37
C GLU A 30 19.12 -4.77 -0.03
N GLY A 31 18.55 -5.65 -0.86
CA GLY A 31 19.20 -6.88 -1.34
C GLY A 31 19.08 -8.09 -0.41
N GLU A 32 18.56 -7.90 0.82
CA GLU A 32 18.47 -8.93 1.85
C GLU A 32 17.03 -9.41 2.04
N VAL A 33 16.84 -10.68 2.39
CA VAL A 33 15.52 -11.18 2.80
C VAL A 33 15.13 -10.52 4.12
N LEU A 34 13.97 -9.86 4.14
CA LEU A 34 13.45 -9.23 5.34
C LEU A 34 12.69 -10.26 6.19
N LEU A 35 13.20 -10.48 7.40
CA LEU A 35 12.64 -11.38 8.41
C LEU A 35 12.52 -10.63 9.73
N LYS A 36 11.58 -11.04 10.58
CA LYS A 36 11.63 -10.68 12.00
C LYS A 36 12.81 -11.41 12.63
N ARG A 37 13.67 -10.64 13.29
CA ARG A 37 14.87 -11.12 13.99
C ARG A 37 14.84 -10.47 15.36
N LYS A 38 14.09 -11.08 16.28
CA LYS A 38 14.08 -10.66 17.69
C LYS A 38 15.45 -10.94 18.32
N GLU A 39 15.78 -10.24 19.40
CA GLU A 39 17.03 -10.44 20.15
C GLU A 39 17.19 -11.89 20.58
N ASP A 40 16.11 -12.46 21.14
CA ASP A 40 16.00 -13.88 21.47
C ASP A 40 14.91 -14.56 20.64
N GLY A 41 15.16 -15.81 20.25
CA GLY A 41 14.19 -16.68 19.56
C GLY A 41 14.48 -16.91 18.08
N PRO A 42 13.62 -17.68 17.40
CA PRO A 42 13.80 -17.99 15.99
C PRO A 42 13.50 -16.78 15.09
N THR A 43 14.10 -16.78 13.91
CA THR A 43 13.72 -15.85 12.83
C THR A 43 12.36 -16.23 12.25
N GLU A 44 11.50 -15.25 12.00
CA GLU A 44 10.15 -15.47 11.46
C GLU A 44 9.92 -14.66 10.17
N PRO A 45 9.08 -15.13 9.24
CA PRO A 45 8.63 -14.31 8.12
C PRO A 45 7.89 -13.05 8.58
N ILE A 46 7.97 -11.97 7.80
CA ILE A 46 7.07 -10.83 7.99
C ILE A 46 5.71 -11.15 7.35
N ASN A 47 4.64 -10.82 8.06
CA ASN A 47 3.27 -11.08 7.65
C ASN A 47 2.42 -9.87 8.02
N PHE A 48 2.27 -8.97 7.06
CA PHE A 48 1.45 -7.78 7.15
C PHE A 48 0.26 -7.92 6.19
N SER A 49 -0.94 -7.78 6.75
CA SER A 49 -2.21 -7.81 6.03
C SER A 49 -2.40 -6.56 5.16
N VAL A 50 -3.63 -6.34 4.68
CA VAL A 50 -4.02 -5.10 3.97
C VAL A 50 -3.55 -3.85 4.71
N ASP A 51 -2.93 -2.95 3.97
CA ASP A 51 -2.42 -1.67 4.47
C ASP A 51 -2.73 -0.56 3.46
N GLY A 52 -1.99 -0.56 2.35
CA GLY A 52 -2.13 0.40 1.28
C GLY A 52 -3.54 0.46 0.71
N ILE A 53 -4.07 1.68 0.61
CA ILE A 53 -5.42 1.97 0.12
C ILE A 53 -5.43 3.28 -0.68
N ALA A 54 -6.14 3.29 -1.80
CA ALA A 54 -6.42 4.48 -2.60
C ALA A 54 -7.83 4.39 -3.17
N ILE A 55 -8.42 5.52 -3.57
CA ILE A 55 -9.79 5.57 -4.07
C ILE A 55 -9.86 6.30 -5.41
N SER A 56 -10.66 5.81 -6.36
CA SER A 56 -10.84 6.51 -7.64
C SER A 56 -11.39 7.93 -7.44
N PRO A 57 -11.16 8.86 -8.38
CA PRO A 57 -11.62 10.26 -8.27
C PRO A 57 -13.12 10.42 -8.06
N ASP A 58 -13.91 9.47 -8.57
CA ASP A 58 -15.36 9.44 -8.43
C ASP A 58 -15.85 8.68 -7.19
N GLY A 59 -14.94 8.14 -6.38
CA GLY A 59 -15.23 7.38 -5.17
C GLY A 59 -15.76 5.97 -5.43
N LYS A 60 -15.82 5.51 -6.69
CA LYS A 60 -16.48 4.24 -7.05
C LYS A 60 -15.61 3.02 -6.92
N ILE A 61 -14.29 3.14 -7.05
CA ILE A 61 -13.35 2.01 -6.99
C ILE A 61 -12.42 2.22 -5.79
N LEU A 62 -12.34 1.21 -4.93
CA LEU A 62 -11.30 1.11 -3.91
C LEU A 62 -10.16 0.28 -4.46
N TYR A 63 -8.95 0.83 -4.43
CA TYR A 63 -7.71 0.11 -4.66
C TYR A 63 -7.07 -0.22 -3.31
N TYR A 64 -6.56 -1.43 -3.15
CA TYR A 64 -5.91 -1.83 -1.90
C TYR A 64 -4.90 -2.95 -2.12
N CYS A 65 -3.97 -3.11 -1.19
CA CYS A 65 -3.03 -4.22 -1.19
C CYS A 65 -2.64 -4.66 0.22
N PRO A 66 -2.43 -5.98 0.44
CA PRO A 66 -1.62 -6.47 1.54
C PRO A 66 -0.19 -5.95 1.42
N LEU A 67 0.39 -5.53 2.54
CA LEU A 67 1.78 -5.08 2.57
C LEU A 67 2.71 -6.26 2.30
N SER A 68 2.38 -7.46 2.81
CA SER A 68 3.07 -8.71 2.45
C SER A 68 2.51 -9.34 1.16
N SER A 69 2.51 -8.59 0.07
CA SER A 69 2.18 -9.05 -1.29
C SER A 69 2.71 -8.05 -2.33
N ARG A 70 2.87 -8.51 -3.59
CA ARG A 70 3.14 -7.63 -4.74
C ARG A 70 1.86 -7.23 -5.49
N ASN A 71 0.74 -7.91 -5.21
CA ASN A 71 -0.51 -7.72 -5.95
C ASN A 71 -1.22 -6.42 -5.56
N LEU A 72 -1.87 -5.81 -6.54
CA LEU A 72 -2.84 -4.74 -6.35
C LEU A 72 -4.25 -5.31 -6.56
N TYR A 73 -5.16 -5.03 -5.62
CA TYR A 73 -6.56 -5.43 -5.73
C TYR A 73 -7.45 -4.21 -5.91
N SER A 74 -8.62 -4.42 -6.49
CA SER A 74 -9.68 -3.43 -6.52
C SER A 74 -11.06 -4.04 -6.29
N ILE A 75 -11.98 -3.23 -5.77
CA ILE A 75 -13.40 -3.56 -5.63
C ILE A 75 -14.24 -2.29 -5.74
N GLU A 76 -15.44 -2.40 -6.31
CA GLU A 76 -16.37 -1.29 -6.32
C GLU A 76 -16.86 -0.99 -4.90
N THR A 77 -16.82 0.28 -4.52
CA THR A 77 -17.15 0.73 -3.16
C THR A 77 -18.62 0.50 -2.83
N GLU A 78 -19.49 0.37 -3.84
CA GLU A 78 -20.90 0.02 -3.65
C GLU A 78 -21.09 -1.39 -3.10
N HIS A 79 -20.33 -2.37 -3.59
CA HIS A 79 -20.40 -3.74 -3.08
C HIS A 79 -19.99 -3.80 -1.60
N LEU A 80 -18.97 -3.02 -1.21
CA LEU A 80 -18.55 -2.89 0.18
C LEU A 80 -19.60 -2.21 1.08
N ARG A 81 -20.44 -1.33 0.53
CA ARG A 81 -21.52 -0.67 1.28
C ARG A 81 -22.81 -1.48 1.34
N ASP A 82 -23.07 -2.28 0.31
CA ASP A 82 -24.28 -3.07 0.20
C ASP A 82 -24.27 -4.25 1.19
N ARG A 83 -25.18 -4.18 2.16
CA ARG A 83 -25.34 -5.18 3.22
C ARG A 83 -26.18 -6.38 2.79
N SER A 84 -26.80 -6.33 1.62
CA SER A 84 -27.54 -7.45 1.05
C SER A 84 -26.60 -8.49 0.41
N ILE A 85 -25.37 -8.09 0.06
CA ILE A 85 -24.33 -9.00 -0.46
C ILE A 85 -23.69 -9.75 0.71
N PRO A 86 -23.78 -11.10 0.77
CA PRO A 86 -23.09 -11.89 1.77
C PRO A 86 -21.57 -11.77 1.66
N ASP A 87 -20.85 -11.86 2.78
CA ASP A 87 -19.39 -11.70 2.80
C ASP A 87 -18.69 -12.80 2.00
N GLU A 88 -19.28 -13.99 1.93
CA GLU A 88 -18.77 -15.13 1.15
C GLU A 88 -18.80 -14.86 -0.36
N VAL A 89 -19.71 -13.98 -0.81
CA VAL A 89 -19.86 -13.61 -2.23
C VAL A 89 -18.97 -12.42 -2.59
N LEU A 90 -18.63 -11.56 -1.62
CA LEU A 90 -17.83 -10.35 -1.88
C LEU A 90 -16.52 -10.62 -2.60
N SER A 91 -15.84 -11.73 -2.28
CA SER A 91 -14.57 -12.10 -2.91
C SER A 91 -14.67 -12.17 -4.44
N SER A 92 -15.83 -12.55 -4.98
CA SER A 92 -16.07 -12.62 -6.43
C SER A 92 -16.06 -11.25 -7.13
N TYR A 93 -16.28 -10.16 -6.40
CA TYR A 93 -16.23 -8.80 -6.93
C TYR A 93 -14.82 -8.19 -6.86
N VAL A 94 -13.88 -8.86 -6.18
CA VAL A 94 -12.50 -8.41 -6.08
C VAL A 94 -11.77 -8.72 -7.37
N LYS A 95 -11.15 -7.70 -7.97
CA LYS A 95 -10.29 -7.83 -9.15
C LYS A 95 -8.83 -7.78 -8.71
N ASN A 96 -8.04 -8.77 -9.09
CA ASN A 96 -6.58 -8.68 -9.02
C ASN A 96 -6.08 -7.94 -10.27
N LEU A 97 -5.39 -6.82 -10.06
CA LEU A 97 -4.85 -5.95 -11.11
C LEU A 97 -3.39 -6.26 -11.46
N GLY A 98 -2.80 -7.29 -10.83
CA GLY A 98 -1.43 -7.74 -11.08
C GLY A 98 -0.40 -7.18 -10.10
N GLU A 99 0.86 -7.49 -10.36
CA GLU A 99 1.98 -7.16 -9.47
C GLU A 99 2.50 -5.74 -9.69
N LYS A 100 2.23 -4.84 -8.73
CA LYS A 100 2.71 -3.44 -8.75
C LYS A 100 4.10 -3.25 -8.10
N GLY A 101 4.52 -4.21 -7.29
CA GLY A 101 5.61 -4.08 -6.31
C GLY A 101 5.07 -4.20 -4.88
N ALA A 102 5.95 -4.43 -3.91
CA ALA A 102 5.52 -4.51 -2.51
C ALA A 102 5.41 -3.09 -1.94
N SER A 103 4.21 -2.73 -1.47
CA SER A 103 3.88 -1.34 -1.14
C SER A 103 3.31 -1.26 0.25
N ASP A 104 3.68 -0.20 0.94
CA ASP A 104 3.05 0.23 2.18
C ASP A 104 1.85 1.12 1.81
N GLY A 105 2.05 2.40 1.51
CA GLY A 105 0.99 3.30 1.09
C GLY A 105 0.68 3.30 -0.41
N LEU A 106 -0.55 3.71 -0.71
CA LEU A 106 -1.07 4.01 -2.05
C LEU A 106 -1.66 5.43 -2.08
N MET A 107 -1.74 6.03 -3.27
CA MET A 107 -2.38 7.31 -3.51
C MET A 107 -2.97 7.36 -4.92
N SER A 108 -4.01 8.17 -5.16
CA SER A 108 -4.59 8.36 -6.49
C SER A 108 -4.69 9.83 -6.85
N ASP A 109 -4.41 10.16 -8.12
CA ASP A 109 -4.62 11.51 -8.66
C ASP A 109 -6.07 11.72 -9.16
N VAL A 110 -6.35 12.94 -9.62
CA VAL A 110 -7.62 13.35 -10.24
C VAL A 110 -7.97 12.61 -11.54
N LYS A 111 -6.99 12.00 -12.22
CA LYS A 111 -7.18 11.22 -13.45
C LYS A 111 -7.42 9.74 -13.18
N GLY A 112 -7.25 9.29 -11.93
CA GLY A 112 -7.38 7.90 -11.53
C GLY A 112 -6.10 7.08 -11.68
N THR A 113 -4.95 7.71 -11.91
CA THR A 113 -3.65 7.04 -11.79
C THR A 113 -3.44 6.67 -10.32
N VAL A 114 -3.05 5.42 -10.06
CA VAL A 114 -2.63 5.00 -8.72
C VAL A 114 -1.11 5.09 -8.62
N TYR A 115 -0.62 5.65 -7.52
CA TYR A 115 0.77 5.73 -7.13
C TYR A 115 1.01 4.77 -5.97
N ALA A 116 2.12 4.07 -6.02
CA ALA A 116 2.49 3.09 -5.01
C ALA A 116 3.97 3.21 -4.67
N GLY A 117 4.30 3.07 -3.38
CA GLY A 117 5.66 2.77 -2.98
C GLY A 117 6.08 1.38 -3.46
N ASP A 118 7.36 1.16 -3.73
CA ASP A 118 7.92 -0.17 -3.96
C ASP A 118 9.17 -0.30 -3.09
N TYR A 119 8.96 -0.81 -1.87
CA TYR A 119 9.98 -0.85 -0.84
C TYR A 119 11.06 -1.91 -1.13
N GLU A 120 10.79 -2.90 -2.00
CA GLU A 120 11.80 -3.88 -2.39
C GLU A 120 12.83 -3.27 -3.36
N ASN A 121 12.40 -2.29 -4.16
CA ASN A 121 13.19 -1.70 -5.24
C ASN A 121 13.53 -0.22 -5.03
N ASN A 122 13.33 0.33 -3.82
CA ASN A 122 13.57 1.73 -3.50
C ASN A 122 12.97 2.70 -4.54
N SER A 123 11.69 2.48 -4.89
CA SER A 123 11.08 3.16 -6.03
C SER A 123 9.65 3.61 -5.78
N ILE A 124 9.17 4.53 -6.61
CA ILE A 124 7.77 4.92 -6.70
C ILE A 124 7.23 4.47 -8.07
N ARG A 125 6.07 3.83 -8.04
CA ARG A 125 5.41 3.22 -9.19
C ARG A 125 4.11 3.95 -9.50
N THR A 126 3.74 4.01 -10.77
CA THR A 126 2.39 4.37 -11.23
C THR A 126 1.70 3.17 -11.83
N ILE A 127 0.38 3.12 -11.67
CA ILE A 127 -0.53 2.17 -12.28
C ILE A 127 -1.61 3.00 -12.99
N LEU A 128 -1.57 2.98 -14.32
CA LEU A 128 -2.54 3.70 -15.16
C LEU A 128 -3.86 2.92 -15.26
N LEU A 129 -4.91 3.58 -15.74
CA LEU A 129 -6.25 2.98 -15.88
C LEU A 129 -6.30 1.79 -16.85
N ASP A 130 -5.37 1.73 -17.81
CA ASP A 130 -5.23 0.61 -18.74
C ASP A 130 -4.44 -0.58 -18.15
N GLY A 131 -4.01 -0.47 -16.89
CA GLY A 131 -3.18 -1.47 -16.20
C GLY A 131 -1.68 -1.29 -16.44
N THR A 132 -1.24 -0.33 -17.24
CA THR A 132 0.19 -0.07 -17.46
C THR A 132 0.85 0.37 -16.16
N MET A 133 1.94 -0.31 -15.79
CA MET A 133 2.73 0.02 -14.60
C MET A 133 4.10 0.59 -14.98
N LYS A 134 4.51 1.70 -14.35
CA LYS A 134 5.79 2.37 -14.62
C LYS A 134 6.50 2.77 -13.33
N THR A 135 7.83 2.68 -13.31
CA THR A 135 8.63 3.32 -12.26
C THR A 135 8.83 4.80 -12.63
N ILE A 136 8.45 5.71 -11.75
CA ILE A 136 8.57 7.17 -11.96
C ILE A 136 9.69 7.81 -11.14
N ALA A 137 10.17 7.12 -10.10
CA ALA A 137 11.38 7.47 -9.39
C ALA A 137 12.02 6.21 -8.81
N HIS A 138 13.34 6.18 -8.80
CA HIS A 138 14.14 5.18 -8.15
C HIS A 138 15.39 5.87 -7.60
N ASP A 139 15.68 5.67 -6.33
CA ASP A 139 16.83 6.26 -5.67
C ASP A 139 17.14 5.45 -4.41
N PRO A 140 18.42 5.12 -4.11
CA PRO A 140 18.78 4.34 -2.92
C PRO A 140 18.35 4.99 -1.59
N ARG A 141 18.02 6.28 -1.58
CA ARG A 141 17.49 6.99 -0.40
C ARG A 141 15.99 6.78 -0.19
N ILE A 142 15.26 6.23 -1.16
CA ILE A 142 13.81 5.90 -1.05
C ILE A 142 13.66 4.58 -0.27
N LEU A 143 14.16 4.57 0.97
CA LEU A 143 14.10 3.41 1.84
C LEU A 143 12.73 3.32 2.50
N TRP A 144 11.95 2.34 2.06
CA TRP A 144 10.59 2.10 2.53
C TRP A 144 9.66 3.32 2.37
N PRO A 145 9.25 3.64 1.12
CA PRO A 145 8.24 4.66 0.87
C PRO A 145 6.91 4.24 1.50
N ASP A 146 6.58 4.88 2.63
CA ASP A 146 5.44 4.52 3.48
C ASP A 146 4.20 5.28 3.00
N THR A 147 4.00 6.52 3.45
CA THR A 147 2.77 7.27 3.17
C THR A 147 2.98 8.22 1.99
N LEU A 148 2.02 8.25 1.07
CA LEU A 148 2.00 9.11 -0.11
C LEU A 148 0.90 10.17 0.01
N SER A 149 1.13 11.36 -0.56
CA SER A 149 0.12 12.43 -0.68
C SER A 149 0.39 13.31 -1.89
N ILE A 150 -0.65 13.81 -2.55
CA ILE A 150 -0.51 14.75 -3.67
C ILE A 150 -0.87 16.16 -3.18
N GLY A 151 0.07 17.10 -3.34
CA GLY A 151 -0.10 18.49 -2.98
C GLY A 151 -0.81 19.31 -4.07
N PRO A 152 -1.38 20.48 -3.72
CA PRO A 152 -1.98 21.40 -4.70
C PRO A 152 -0.97 22.02 -5.68
N ASP A 153 0.33 21.91 -5.38
CA ASP A 153 1.46 22.28 -6.22
C ASP A 153 1.82 21.22 -7.27
N LYS A 154 1.02 20.14 -7.37
CA LYS A 154 1.16 19.04 -8.33
C LYS A 154 2.42 18.18 -8.14
N TYR A 155 2.85 18.08 -6.89
CA TYR A 155 3.89 17.16 -6.46
C TYR A 155 3.26 15.98 -5.71
N LEU A 156 3.79 14.79 -5.97
CA LEU A 156 3.61 13.63 -5.10
C LEU A 156 4.65 13.71 -3.99
N TYR A 157 4.20 13.86 -2.75
CA TYR A 157 4.98 13.80 -1.53
C TYR A 157 4.95 12.39 -0.95
N PHE A 158 6.06 11.94 -0.39
CA PHE A 158 6.11 10.68 0.33
C PHE A 158 7.21 10.64 1.38
N ILE A 159 6.96 9.92 2.46
CA ILE A 159 7.96 9.69 3.52
C ILE A 159 8.73 8.39 3.23
N ALA A 160 10.02 8.40 3.53
CA ALA A 160 10.86 7.20 3.59
C ALA A 160 11.23 6.95 5.05
N ASN A 161 10.60 5.94 5.66
CA ASN A 161 10.62 5.72 7.11
C ASN A 161 11.70 4.72 7.56
N GLN A 162 12.34 4.01 6.62
CA GLN A 162 13.30 2.93 6.90
C GLN A 162 12.73 1.83 7.82
N LEU A 163 11.46 1.42 7.64
CA LEU A 163 10.81 0.42 8.51
C LEU A 163 11.62 -0.88 8.59
N ASN A 164 12.19 -1.33 7.48
CA ASN A 164 13.07 -2.50 7.41
C ASN A 164 14.31 -2.41 8.32
N ARG A 165 14.66 -1.23 8.84
CA ARG A 165 15.80 -0.99 9.74
C ARG A 165 15.43 -0.92 11.22
N GLN A 166 14.18 -1.13 11.59
CA GLN A 166 13.75 -1.18 13.00
C GLN A 166 14.37 -2.36 13.76
N ALA A 167 14.48 -2.22 15.09
CA ALA A 167 15.06 -3.21 15.99
C ALA A 167 14.47 -4.63 15.85
N ASP A 168 13.18 -4.75 15.56
CA ASP A 168 12.47 -6.02 15.37
C ASP A 168 13.00 -6.87 14.20
N TYR A 169 13.79 -6.27 13.30
CA TYR A 169 14.38 -6.93 12.13
C TYR A 169 15.91 -7.12 12.26
N HIS A 170 16.49 -6.64 13.36
CA HIS A 170 17.94 -6.49 13.56
C HIS A 170 18.37 -6.84 15.00
N TYR A 171 17.79 -7.89 15.58
CA TYR A 171 18.19 -8.43 16.89
C TYR A 171 18.17 -7.38 18.01
N GLY A 172 17.13 -6.55 18.05
CA GLY A 172 16.98 -5.50 19.05
C GLY A 172 17.72 -4.19 18.74
N LYS A 173 18.51 -4.13 17.66
CA LYS A 173 19.26 -2.93 17.28
C LYS A 173 18.52 -2.09 16.24
N ASP A 174 18.14 -0.87 16.59
CA ASP A 174 17.58 0.09 15.63
C ASP A 174 18.70 0.63 14.71
N LEU A 175 18.58 0.38 13.41
CA LEU A 175 19.52 0.81 12.37
C LEU A 175 19.00 2.01 11.56
N ARG A 176 17.86 2.60 11.94
CA ARG A 176 17.32 3.76 11.23
C ARG A 176 18.20 4.98 11.46
N GLU A 177 18.48 5.69 10.39
CA GLU A 177 19.24 6.94 10.45
C GLU A 177 18.30 8.15 10.44
N LYS A 178 18.52 9.07 11.38
CA LYS A 178 17.74 10.30 11.51
C LYS A 178 18.56 11.49 10.98
N PRO A 179 17.91 12.53 10.42
CA PRO A 179 16.45 12.68 10.26
C PRO A 179 15.86 11.75 9.18
N TYR A 180 14.58 11.42 9.33
CA TYR A 180 13.82 10.75 8.26
C TYR A 180 13.63 11.68 7.06
N SER A 181 13.35 11.11 5.89
CA SER A 181 13.22 11.88 4.66
C SER A 181 11.76 12.06 4.25
N LEU A 182 11.41 13.29 3.89
CA LEU A 182 10.24 13.62 3.07
C LEU A 182 10.74 13.95 1.67
N PHE A 183 10.30 13.18 0.68
CA PHE A 183 10.61 13.41 -0.72
C PHE A 183 9.42 14.00 -1.46
N ARG A 184 9.69 14.60 -2.62
CA ARG A 184 8.65 14.95 -3.58
C ARG A 184 9.10 14.74 -5.01
N ILE A 185 8.17 14.34 -5.87
CA ILE A 185 8.37 14.20 -7.32
C ILE A 185 7.28 15.02 -8.01
N LYS A 186 7.66 15.78 -9.03
CA LYS A 186 6.68 16.51 -9.84
C LYS A 186 5.91 15.52 -10.70
N ILE A 187 4.59 15.51 -10.57
CA ILE A 187 3.71 14.61 -11.34
C ILE A 187 2.76 15.37 -12.26
N ASP A 188 2.67 16.70 -12.11
CA ASP A 188 1.82 17.59 -12.91
C ASP A 188 0.30 17.31 -12.83
N GLU A 189 -0.13 16.53 -11.83
CA GLU A 189 -1.52 16.19 -11.54
C GLU A 189 -1.96 16.67 -10.15
N LEU A 190 -3.28 16.84 -9.99
CA LEU A 190 -3.93 17.23 -8.74
C LEU A 190 -4.37 15.99 -7.94
N PRO A 191 -4.55 16.10 -6.61
CA PRO A 191 -5.12 15.01 -5.82
C PRO A 191 -6.53 14.66 -6.29
N ALA A 192 -6.95 13.40 -6.08
CA ALA A 192 -8.35 13.03 -6.22
C ALA A 192 -9.25 13.93 -5.35
N PRO A 193 -10.41 14.38 -5.86
CA PRO A 193 -11.26 15.33 -5.16
C PRO A 193 -11.87 14.71 -3.90
N THR A 194 -11.82 15.45 -2.79
CA THR A 194 -12.58 15.13 -1.57
C THR A 194 -13.98 15.72 -1.71
N LYS A 195 -15.00 14.90 -1.94
CA LYS A 195 -16.42 15.33 -1.96
C LYS A 195 -17.06 15.21 -0.59
#